data_AF-A0A1F6V6I5-F1
#
_entry.id   AF-A0A1F6V6I5-F1
#
_cell.length_a   1.000
_cell.length_b   1.000
_cell.length_c   1.000
_cell.angle_alpha   90.00
_cell.angle_beta   90.00
_cell.angle_gamma   90.00
#
_symmetry.space_group_name_H-M   'P 1'
#
loop_
_entity.id
_entity.type
_entity.pdbx_description
1 polymer ?
#
loop_
_entity_poly.entity_id
_entity_poly.type
_entity_poly.pdbx_seq_one_letter_code
_entity_poly.pdbx_strand_id
1 'polypeptide(L)'
;MPEGKTSFLDRTMERLMEEDEPKKWFDLNEVVSCRVEDDNEISIHLESKQEKPLVNLKSLARSGLEKLAEMLEKEDRFKKIKLVTATSWVVTEHPDLITKALGFTIDNENKFINSSVRKIRYKYKKKNIPLNKIFIKPGFAFMSREEFLDRFGSKNKKKNI
;
A
#
# COMPACT_ATOMS: atom_id res chain seq x y z
N MET A 1 -41.07 -28.78 6.23
CA MET A 1 -41.22 -27.30 6.30
C MET A 1 -41.52 -26.95 7.76
N PRO A 2 -40.80 -26.01 8.38
CA PRO A 2 -40.68 -24.63 7.91
C PRO A 2 -39.23 -24.19 7.64
N GLU A 3 -39.10 -23.35 6.62
CA GLU A 3 -37.87 -22.70 6.18
C GLU A 3 -37.47 -21.61 7.18
N GLY A 4 -36.24 -21.71 7.67
CA GLY A 4 -35.64 -20.76 8.59
C GLY A 4 -35.52 -19.39 7.95
N LYS A 5 -36.20 -18.40 8.54
CA LYS A 5 -36.04 -16.98 8.22
C LYS A 5 -34.60 -16.59 8.51
N THR A 6 -33.76 -16.51 7.47
CA THR A 6 -32.47 -15.83 7.55
C THR A 6 -32.70 -14.41 8.01
N SER A 7 -32.02 -13.99 9.09
CA SER A 7 -32.27 -12.70 9.70
C SER A 7 -31.87 -11.58 8.73
N PHE A 8 -32.54 -10.43 8.82
CA PHE A 8 -32.18 -9.24 8.03
C PHE A 8 -30.71 -8.84 8.21
N LEU A 9 -30.13 -9.16 9.37
CA LEU A 9 -28.70 -8.96 9.67
C LEU A 9 -27.80 -9.91 8.88
N ASP A 10 -28.19 -11.17 8.69
CA ASP A 10 -27.42 -12.14 7.91
C ASP A 10 -27.34 -11.75 6.44
N ARG A 11 -28.46 -11.31 5.86
CA ARG A 11 -28.49 -10.82 4.47
C ARG A 11 -27.73 -9.52 4.28
N THR A 12 -27.69 -8.66 5.30
CA THR A 12 -26.93 -7.40 5.26
C THR A 12 -25.43 -7.67 5.37
N MET A 13 -25.03 -8.65 6.20
CA MET A 13 -23.64 -9.10 6.29
C MET A 13 -23.19 -9.84 5.03
N GLU A 14 -24.00 -10.74 4.47
CA GLU A 14 -23.71 -11.40 3.19
C GLU A 14 -23.55 -10.38 2.05
N ARG A 15 -24.43 -9.38 1.96
CA ARG A 15 -24.34 -8.32 0.94
C ARG A 15 -23.14 -7.39 1.14
N LEU A 16 -22.69 -7.19 2.39
CA LEU A 16 -21.44 -6.48 2.70
C LEU A 16 -20.18 -7.34 2.43
N MET A 17 -20.34 -8.66 2.31
CA MET A 17 -19.26 -9.62 2.06
C MET A 17 -19.16 -10.05 0.59
N GLU A 18 -20.21 -9.85 -0.22
CA GLU A 18 -20.26 -10.19 -1.65
C GLU A 18 -19.51 -9.20 -2.57
N GLU A 19 -19.16 -7.98 -2.12
CA GLU A 19 -18.59 -6.94 -2.99
C GLU A 19 -17.06 -6.76 -2.94
N ASP A 20 -16.32 -7.44 -2.07
CA ASP A 20 -14.87 -7.29 -1.99
C ASP A 20 -14.18 -8.64 -2.25
N GLU A 21 -14.07 -9.04 -3.53
CA GLU A 21 -12.92 -9.84 -3.89
C GLU A 21 -11.68 -9.09 -3.37
N PRO A 22 -10.81 -9.75 -2.58
CA PRO A 22 -9.67 -9.06 -1.99
C PRO A 22 -8.83 -8.50 -3.12
N LYS A 23 -8.86 -7.16 -3.29
CA LYS A 23 -8.09 -6.45 -4.32
C LYS A 23 -6.67 -7.00 -4.33
N LYS A 24 -6.28 -7.59 -5.46
CA LYS A 24 -5.07 -8.41 -5.57
C LYS A 24 -3.84 -7.51 -5.60
N TRP A 25 -2.82 -7.87 -4.84
CA TRP A 25 -1.48 -7.27 -4.97
C TRP A 25 -0.87 -7.68 -6.30
N PHE A 26 -0.18 -6.75 -6.94
CA PHE A 26 0.63 -7.03 -8.12
C PHE A 26 2.03 -6.44 -7.95
N ASP A 27 3.01 -7.17 -8.45
CA ASP A 27 4.43 -6.82 -8.27
C ASP A 27 4.87 -5.80 -9.32
N LEU A 28 5.53 -4.74 -8.86
CA LEU A 28 6.20 -3.77 -9.72
C LEU A 28 7.66 -4.20 -9.98
N ASN A 29 8.27 -4.78 -8.94
CA ASN A 29 9.53 -5.51 -9.01
C ASN A 29 9.66 -6.44 -7.80
N GLU A 30 10.86 -6.97 -7.59
CA GLU A 30 11.20 -7.91 -6.52
C GLU A 30 11.11 -7.39 -5.07
N VAL A 31 10.94 -6.08 -4.86
CA VAL A 31 10.80 -5.49 -3.50
C VAL A 31 9.59 -4.57 -3.34
N VAL A 32 8.93 -4.16 -4.44
CA VAL A 32 7.76 -3.30 -4.41
C VAL A 32 6.60 -3.99 -5.10
N SER A 33 5.50 -4.13 -4.38
CA SER A 33 4.20 -4.48 -4.93
C SER A 33 3.19 -3.38 -4.60
N CYS A 34 2.11 -3.31 -5.36
CA CYS A 34 1.03 -2.37 -5.08
C CYS A 34 -0.34 -2.98 -5.31
N ARG A 35 -1.35 -2.26 -4.83
CA ARG A 35 -2.75 -2.66 -4.84
C ARG A 35 -3.61 -1.41 -4.84
N VAL A 36 -4.60 -1.38 -5.71
CA VAL A 36 -5.64 -0.34 -5.69
C VAL A 36 -6.51 -0.58 -4.47
N GLU A 37 -6.64 0.41 -3.59
CA GLU A 37 -7.50 0.33 -2.41
C GLU A 37 -8.91 0.82 -2.72
N ASP A 38 -9.01 1.90 -3.49
CA ASP A 38 -10.24 2.47 -4.03
C ASP A 38 -9.92 3.37 -5.25
N ASP A 39 -10.91 4.07 -5.78
CA ASP A 39 -10.77 4.96 -6.95
C ASP A 39 -9.72 6.07 -6.74
N ASN A 40 -9.43 6.47 -5.50
CA ASN A 40 -8.54 7.58 -5.18
C ASN A 40 -7.24 7.17 -4.48
N GLU A 41 -7.15 5.94 -3.96
CA GLU A 41 -6.00 5.45 -3.18
C GLU A 41 -5.37 4.21 -3.83
N ILE A 42 -4.05 4.28 -4.02
CA ILE A 42 -3.22 3.10 -4.29
C ILE A 42 -2.24 2.90 -3.15
N SER A 43 -2.05 1.65 -2.74
CA SER A 43 -1.16 1.33 -1.63
C SER A 43 0.01 0.48 -2.10
N ILE A 44 1.20 0.80 -1.60
CA ILE A 44 2.43 0.07 -1.84
C ILE A 44 2.79 -0.81 -0.65
N HIS A 45 3.50 -1.89 -0.95
CA HIS A 45 4.16 -2.74 0.01
C HIS A 45 5.63 -2.85 -0.36
N LEU A 46 6.49 -2.72 0.66
CA LEU A 46 7.93 -2.93 0.54
C LEU A 46 8.28 -4.24 1.23
N GLU A 47 8.74 -5.21 0.44
CA GLU A 47 9.23 -6.49 0.93
C GLU A 47 10.65 -6.28 1.48
N SER A 48 10.83 -6.48 2.78
CA SER A 48 12.17 -6.58 3.36
C SER A 48 12.64 -8.02 3.28
N LYS A 49 13.13 -8.46 2.11
CA LYS A 49 13.90 -9.71 2.08
C LYS A 49 15.12 -9.48 2.97
N GLN A 50 15.19 -10.19 4.10
CA GLN A 50 16.19 -10.03 5.17
C GLN A 50 17.64 -10.22 4.68
N GLU A 51 17.85 -10.61 3.43
CA GLU A 51 19.12 -11.01 2.84
C GLU A 51 19.74 -9.95 1.90
N LYS A 52 19.07 -8.82 1.62
CA LYS A 52 19.61 -7.79 0.71
C LYS A 52 20.27 -6.62 1.46
N PRO A 53 21.46 -6.16 1.04
CA PRO A 53 22.06 -4.93 1.57
C PRO A 53 21.12 -3.73 1.44
N LEU A 54 21.07 -2.86 2.46
CA LEU A 54 20.20 -1.67 2.51
C LEU A 54 20.34 -0.75 1.28
N VAL A 55 21.55 -0.62 0.73
CA VAL A 55 21.82 0.17 -0.48
C VAL A 55 21.05 -0.40 -1.69
N ASN A 56 20.99 -1.73 -1.80
CA ASN A 56 20.23 -2.39 -2.87
C ASN A 56 18.73 -2.21 -2.65
N LEU A 57 18.26 -2.29 -1.40
CA LEU A 57 16.84 -2.07 -1.09
C LEU A 57 16.37 -0.67 -1.51
N LYS A 58 17.16 0.39 -1.24
CA LYS A 58 16.82 1.76 -1.65
C LYS A 58 16.70 1.88 -3.18
N SER A 59 17.67 1.37 -3.92
CA SER A 59 17.68 1.44 -5.38
C SER A 59 16.51 0.67 -6.00
N LEU A 60 16.27 -0.55 -5.52
CA LEU A 60 15.17 -1.39 -5.97
C LEU A 60 13.81 -0.78 -5.60
N ALA A 61 13.66 -0.26 -4.38
CA ALA A 61 12.45 0.44 -3.97
C ALA A 61 12.17 1.62 -4.92
N ARG A 62 13.19 2.46 -5.17
CA ARG A 62 13.07 3.58 -6.11
C ARG A 62 12.65 3.11 -7.51
N SER A 63 13.29 2.09 -8.07
CA SER A 63 12.94 1.56 -9.38
C SER A 63 11.49 1.07 -9.45
N GLY A 64 11.00 0.41 -8.39
CA GLY A 64 9.60 -0.01 -8.31
C GLY A 64 8.64 1.18 -8.28
N LEU A 65 8.96 2.22 -7.52
CA LEU A 65 8.15 3.44 -7.46
C LEU A 65 8.16 4.24 -8.77
N GLU A 66 9.26 4.24 -9.51
CA GLU A 66 9.32 4.83 -10.85
C GLU A 66 8.43 4.09 -11.85
N LYS A 67 8.33 2.76 -11.75
CA LYS A 67 7.35 1.99 -12.54
C LYS A 67 5.92 2.34 -12.16
N LEU A 68 5.63 2.47 -10.87
CA LEU A 68 4.32 2.92 -10.43
C LEU A 68 4.00 4.32 -10.97
N ALA A 69 4.96 5.24 -10.92
CA ALA A 69 4.77 6.59 -11.45
C ALA A 69 4.43 6.57 -12.94
N GLU A 70 5.13 5.74 -13.73
CA GLU A 70 4.83 5.54 -15.14
C GLU A 70 3.41 5.02 -15.38
N MET A 71 2.95 4.04 -14.57
CA MET A 71 1.58 3.53 -14.65
C MET A 71 0.57 4.62 -14.29
N LEU A 72 0.81 5.38 -13.22
CA LEU A 72 -0.04 6.50 -12.81
C LEU A 72 -0.15 7.54 -13.92
N GLU A 73 0.95 7.88 -14.61
CA GLU A 73 0.97 8.85 -15.71
C GLU A 73 0.21 8.37 -16.96
N LYS A 74 0.36 7.08 -17.33
CA LYS A 74 -0.05 6.58 -18.65
C LYS A 74 -1.38 5.85 -18.67
N GLU A 75 -1.77 5.19 -17.57
CA GLU A 75 -2.91 4.29 -17.59
C GLU A 75 -4.19 4.99 -17.13
N ASP A 76 -5.23 4.94 -17.97
CA ASP A 76 -6.51 5.58 -17.72
C ASP A 76 -7.18 5.12 -16.42
N ARG A 77 -7.02 3.84 -16.07
CA ARG A 77 -7.56 3.26 -14.83
C ARG A 77 -7.02 3.91 -13.55
N PHE A 78 -5.89 4.62 -13.61
CA PHE A 78 -5.29 5.28 -12.46
C PHE A 78 -5.45 6.81 -12.45
N LYS A 79 -6.21 7.38 -13.40
CA LYS A 79 -6.41 8.84 -13.49
C LYS A 79 -7.04 9.46 -12.25
N LYS A 80 -7.91 8.71 -11.54
CA LYS A 80 -8.60 9.18 -10.34
C LYS A 80 -7.76 9.07 -9.07
N ILE A 81 -6.66 8.31 -9.08
CA ILE A 81 -5.79 8.16 -7.91
C ILE A 81 -5.25 9.53 -7.49
N LYS A 82 -5.36 9.86 -6.20
CA LYS A 82 -4.86 11.09 -5.59
C LYS A 82 -3.82 10.83 -4.53
N LEU A 83 -3.78 9.63 -3.98
CA LEU A 83 -2.95 9.29 -2.83
C LEU A 83 -2.20 7.98 -3.07
N VAL A 84 -0.90 7.98 -2.76
CA VAL A 84 -0.08 6.78 -2.67
C VAL A 84 0.20 6.52 -1.19
N THR A 85 -0.21 5.38 -0.67
CA THR A 85 -0.07 5.03 0.75
C THR A 85 0.86 3.84 0.95
N ALA A 86 1.49 3.76 2.11
CA ALA A 86 2.25 2.60 2.54
C ALA A 86 1.79 2.16 3.92
N THR A 87 1.53 0.87 4.09
CA THR A 87 1.33 0.25 5.39
C THR A 87 2.28 -0.93 5.49
N SER A 88 3.35 -0.80 6.27
CA SER A 88 4.35 -1.87 6.40
C SER A 88 5.15 -1.71 7.70
N TRP A 89 5.70 -2.83 8.20
CA TRP A 89 6.71 -2.80 9.25
C TRP A 89 7.97 -2.06 8.81
N VAL A 90 8.29 -2.02 7.51
CA VAL A 90 9.39 -1.21 6.98
C VAL A 90 9.21 0.27 7.31
N VAL A 91 7.97 0.76 7.43
CA VAL A 91 7.70 2.14 7.86
C VAL A 91 8.09 2.36 9.32
N THR A 92 7.83 1.38 10.18
CA THR A 92 8.22 1.43 11.60
C THR A 92 9.73 1.23 11.79
N GLU A 93 10.33 0.30 11.04
CA GLU A 93 11.69 -0.19 11.27
C GLU A 93 12.75 0.66 10.55
N HIS A 94 12.37 1.28 9.44
CA HIS A 94 13.26 2.08 8.61
C HIS A 94 12.62 3.42 8.24
N PRO A 95 12.26 4.27 9.22
CA PRO A 95 11.59 5.55 8.96
C PRO A 95 12.44 6.48 8.07
N ASP A 96 13.76 6.40 8.16
CA ASP A 96 14.68 7.17 7.31
C ASP A 96 14.65 6.72 5.84
N LEU A 97 14.42 5.43 5.57
CA LEU A 97 14.22 4.94 4.19
C LEU A 97 12.94 5.54 3.63
N ILE A 98 11.84 5.50 4.40
CA ILE A 98 10.54 6.00 3.97
C ILE A 98 10.56 7.52 3.78
N THR A 99 11.07 8.27 4.75
CA THR A 99 11.03 9.73 4.76
C THR A 99 12.17 10.35 3.93
N LYS A 100 13.43 10.07 4.27
CA LYS A 100 14.59 10.75 3.65
C LYS A 100 14.89 10.22 2.25
N ALA A 101 14.80 8.90 2.05
CA ALA A 101 15.16 8.31 0.76
C ALA A 101 13.99 8.25 -0.23
N LEU A 102 12.79 7.88 0.23
CA LEU A 102 11.61 7.74 -0.63
C LEU A 102 10.69 8.98 -0.58
N GLY A 103 10.83 9.86 0.41
CA GLY A 103 10.11 11.13 0.47
C GLY A 103 8.70 11.07 1.04
N PHE A 104 8.26 9.93 1.57
CA PHE A 104 6.91 9.78 2.13
C PHE A 104 6.79 10.50 3.48
N THR A 105 5.58 10.96 3.79
CA THR A 105 5.23 11.51 5.10
C THR A 105 4.67 10.41 6.00
N ILE A 106 5.17 10.29 7.23
CA ILE A 106 4.63 9.33 8.22
C ILE A 106 3.30 9.86 8.79
N ASP A 107 2.25 9.06 8.71
CA ASP A 107 0.91 9.34 9.23
C ASP A 107 0.75 8.82 10.67
N ASN A 108 1.32 9.54 11.64
CA ASN A 108 1.27 9.14 13.05
C ASN A 108 -0.16 9.13 13.62
N GLU A 109 -1.05 9.94 13.07
CA GLU A 109 -2.42 10.12 13.54
C GLU A 109 -3.42 9.23 12.80
N ASN A 110 -2.96 8.49 11.79
CA ASN A 110 -3.78 7.68 10.90
C ASN A 110 -4.93 8.50 10.28
N LYS A 111 -4.66 9.68 9.77
CA LYS A 111 -5.69 10.57 9.19
C LYS A 111 -5.94 10.29 7.71
N PHE A 112 -4.93 9.84 6.97
CA PHE A 112 -4.94 9.90 5.51
C PHE A 112 -5.26 8.56 4.83
N ILE A 113 -4.94 7.45 5.49
CA ILE A 113 -5.20 6.10 4.93
C ILE A 113 -6.65 5.72 5.19
N ASN A 114 -7.35 5.18 4.19
CA ASN A 114 -8.74 4.77 4.34
C ASN A 114 -8.94 3.79 5.54
N SER A 115 -9.94 4.08 6.40
CA SER A 115 -10.18 3.33 7.64
C SER A 115 -10.53 1.85 7.40
N SER A 116 -11.13 1.53 6.25
CA SER A 116 -11.48 0.17 5.85
C SER A 116 -10.22 -0.63 5.51
N VAL A 117 -9.25 -0.01 4.82
CA VAL A 117 -7.94 -0.60 4.51
C VAL A 117 -7.17 -0.93 5.79
N ARG A 118 -7.19 -0.02 6.77
CA ARG A 118 -6.60 -0.21 8.09
C ARG A 118 -7.21 -1.40 8.83
N LYS A 119 -8.54 -1.54 8.80
CA LYS A 119 -9.27 -2.64 9.46
C LYS A 119 -9.03 -3.99 8.79
N ILE A 120 -9.09 -4.07 7.46
CA ILE A 120 -8.95 -5.33 6.70
C ILE A 120 -7.53 -5.90 6.83
N ARG A 121 -6.50 -5.06 6.72
CA ARG A 121 -5.10 -5.52 6.74
C ARG A 121 -4.66 -6.09 8.09
N TYR A 122 -5.19 -5.60 9.20
CA TYR A 122 -4.67 -5.95 10.53
C TYR A 122 -5.60 -6.80 11.40
N LYS A 123 -6.92 -6.78 11.16
CA LYS A 123 -7.87 -7.58 11.97
C LYS A 123 -7.85 -9.07 11.63
N TYR A 124 -7.43 -9.45 10.42
CA TYR A 124 -7.67 -10.80 9.88
C TYR A 124 -6.45 -11.72 9.71
N LYS A 125 -5.20 -11.25 9.89
CA LYS A 125 -4.01 -12.05 9.52
C LYS A 125 -2.99 -12.34 10.62
N LYS A 126 -3.38 -12.38 11.91
CA LYS A 126 -2.45 -12.81 12.99
C LYS A 126 -1.72 -14.13 12.69
N LYS A 127 -2.35 -15.05 11.95
CA LYS A 127 -1.76 -16.35 11.55
C LYS A 127 -0.59 -16.25 10.57
N ASN A 128 -0.47 -15.16 9.81
CA ASN A 128 0.56 -14.99 8.77
C ASN A 128 1.58 -13.88 9.14
N ILE A 129 1.51 -13.35 10.36
CA ILE A 129 2.50 -12.39 10.85
C ILE A 129 3.66 -13.20 11.43
N PRO A 130 4.91 -12.98 10.99
CA PRO A 130 6.08 -13.58 11.62
C PRO A 130 6.07 -13.35 13.13
N LEU A 131 6.42 -14.37 13.93
CA LEU A 131 6.31 -14.32 15.40
C LEU A 131 7.00 -13.08 16.01
N ASN A 132 8.15 -12.69 15.45
CA ASN A 132 8.92 -11.51 15.86
C ASN A 132 8.27 -10.16 15.51
N LYS A 133 7.19 -10.13 14.71
CA LYS A 133 6.45 -8.93 14.30
C LYS A 133 5.06 -8.83 14.93
N ILE A 134 4.60 -9.86 15.66
CA ILE A 134 3.24 -9.93 16.24
C ILE A 134 2.95 -8.73 17.16
N PHE A 135 3.94 -8.27 17.90
CA PHE A 135 3.80 -7.14 18.84
C PHE A 135 4.22 -5.79 18.25
N ILE A 136 4.70 -5.76 17.00
CA ILE A 136 5.12 -4.54 16.34
C ILE A 136 3.95 -4.01 15.53
N LYS A 137 3.49 -2.80 15.87
CA LYS A 137 2.48 -2.10 15.07
C LYS A 137 3.12 -1.62 13.76
N PRO A 138 2.51 -1.90 12.60
CA PRO A 138 2.98 -1.36 11.34
C PRO A 138 2.83 0.16 11.34
N GLY A 139 3.74 0.82 10.63
CA GLY A 139 3.70 2.25 10.42
C GLY A 139 2.86 2.56 9.19
N PHE A 140 2.42 3.81 9.14
CA PHE A 140 1.60 4.34 8.07
C PHE A 140 2.32 5.52 7.45
N ALA A 141 2.34 5.56 6.12
CA ALA A 141 2.93 6.68 5.39
C ALA A 141 2.13 6.97 4.13
N PHE A 142 2.22 8.20 3.65
CA PHE A 142 1.52 8.65 2.45
C PHE A 142 2.33 9.66 1.66
N MET A 143 1.92 9.84 0.41
CA MET A 143 2.39 10.87 -0.50
C MET A 143 1.24 11.23 -1.44
N SER A 144 1.03 12.51 -1.71
CA SER A 144 0.06 12.90 -2.74
C SER A 144 0.54 12.44 -4.11
N ARG A 145 -0.39 12.24 -5.05
CA ARG A 145 -0.05 11.91 -6.43
C ARG A 145 0.90 12.94 -7.05
N GLU A 146 0.66 14.23 -6.80
CA GLU A 146 1.46 15.31 -7.37
C GLU A 146 2.91 15.23 -6.89
N GLU A 147 3.13 15.10 -5.58
CA GLU A 147 4.46 14.90 -5.00
C GLU A 147 5.11 13.60 -5.49
N PHE A 148 4.32 12.53 -5.64
CA PHE A 148 4.81 11.24 -6.11
C PHE A 148 5.30 11.31 -7.56
N LEU A 149 4.51 11.94 -8.43
CA LEU A 149 4.87 12.13 -9.84
C LEU A 149 5.99 13.15 -10.01
N ASP A 150 6.07 14.18 -9.17
CA ASP A 150 7.24 15.05 -9.14
C ASP A 150 8.48 14.20 -8.84
N ARG A 151 8.48 13.40 -7.76
CA ARG A 151 9.66 12.67 -7.30
C ARG A 151 10.09 11.49 -8.18
N PHE A 152 9.15 10.76 -8.75
CA PHE A 152 9.39 9.48 -9.45
C PHE A 152 8.92 9.47 -10.91
N GLY A 153 8.18 10.49 -11.35
CA GLY A 153 7.62 10.55 -12.70
C GLY A 153 8.67 10.80 -13.79
N SER A 154 8.21 10.66 -15.03
CA SER A 154 9.06 10.70 -16.23
C SER A 154 9.84 12.01 -16.39
N LYS A 155 9.30 13.12 -15.85
CA LYS A 155 9.93 14.44 -15.91
C LYS A 155 11.27 14.51 -15.18
N ASN A 156 11.48 13.70 -14.14
CA ASN A 156 12.74 13.68 -13.39
C ASN A 156 13.76 12.67 -13.91
N LYS A 157 13.37 11.70 -14.76
CA LYS A 157 14.34 10.83 -15.46
C LYS A 157 15.24 11.62 -16.44
N LYS A 158 14.75 12.76 -16.97
CA LYS A 158 15.49 13.60 -17.92
C LYS A 158 16.54 14.53 -17.29
N LYS A 159 16.62 14.63 -15.96
CA LYS A 159 17.59 15.51 -15.28
C LYS A 159 18.93 14.83 -14.95
N ASN A 160 19.03 13.51 -15.15
CA ASN A 160 20.20 12.70 -14.79
C ASN A 160 20.85 12.01 -16.01
N ILE A 161 20.68 12.57 -17.21
CA ILE A 161 21.42 12.18 -18.42
C ILE A 161 22.30 13.35 -18.82
#